data_AF-A0A1F3GDL7-F1
#
_entry.id   AF-A0A1F3GDL7-F1
#
_cell.length_a   1.000
_cell.length_b   1.000
_cell.length_c   1.000
_cell.angle_alpha   90.00
_cell.angle_beta   90.00
_cell.angle_gamma   90.00
#
_symmetry.space_group_name_H-M   'P 1'
#
loop_
_entity.id
_entity.type
_entity.pdbx_description
1 polymer ?
#
loop_
_entity_poly.entity_id
_entity_poly.type
_entity_poly.pdbx_seq_one_letter_code
_entity_poly.pdbx_strand_id
1 'polypeptide(L)'
;MNIEKIINIEDCFDGSYIREFVFNKDITYDFVNMIKKDGELYLYDKFPRPFFKIDIIEKCLIKGIIGNKSLKIHFYKQSDNTFNYIINKLTRKEAN
;
A
#
# COMPACT_ATOMS: atom_id res chain seq x y z
N MET A 1 -1.62 -4.81 -12.12
CA MET A 1 -0.33 -4.90 -11.39
C MET A 1 -0.45 -6.10 -10.51
N ASN A 2 0.57 -6.96 -10.45
CA ASN A 2 0.51 -8.20 -9.69
C ASN A 2 1.54 -8.16 -8.56
N ILE A 3 1.18 -8.73 -7.41
CA ILE A 3 2.09 -8.91 -6.28
C ILE A 3 2.93 -10.16 -6.57
N GLU A 4 4.25 -10.02 -6.58
CA GLU A 4 5.20 -11.13 -6.71
C GLU A 4 5.60 -11.69 -5.36
N LYS A 5 5.70 -10.82 -4.35
CA LYS A 5 6.13 -11.20 -3.01
C LYS A 5 5.50 -10.30 -1.95
N ILE A 6 5.18 -10.89 -0.80
CA ILE A 6 4.81 -10.17 0.41
C ILE A 6 5.86 -10.53 1.46
N ILE A 7 6.49 -9.52 2.06
CA ILE A 7 7.55 -9.67 3.04
C ILE A 7 7.01 -9.20 4.40
N ASN A 8 7.18 -10.02 5.43
CA ASN A 8 6.99 -9.59 6.79
C ASN A 8 8.15 -8.68 7.22
N ILE A 9 7.83 -7.45 7.65
CA ILE A 9 8.82 -6.48 8.11
C ILE A 9 8.83 -6.40 9.64
N GLU A 10 7.64 -6.27 10.24
CA GLU A 10 7.48 -6.06 11.67
C GLU A 10 6.11 -6.55 12.13
N ASP A 11 6.07 -7.16 13.31
CA ASP A 11 4.84 -7.52 14.03
C ASP A 11 4.96 -6.95 15.45
N CYS A 12 4.03 -6.07 15.83
CA CYS A 12 4.06 -5.35 17.10
C CYS A 12 3.15 -6.02 18.14
N PHE A 13 3.45 -5.84 19.43
CA PHE A 13 2.64 -6.39 20.53
C PHE A 13 1.25 -5.74 20.64
N ASP A 14 1.04 -4.56 20.06
CA ASP A 14 -0.25 -3.88 20.01
C ASP A 14 -1.18 -4.41 18.90
N GLY A 15 -0.75 -5.46 18.17
CA GLY A 15 -1.49 -6.06 17.07
C GLY A 15 -1.36 -5.31 15.75
N SER A 16 -0.60 -4.21 15.71
CA SER A 16 -0.20 -3.58 14.45
C SER A 16 0.93 -4.35 13.79
N TYR A 17 1.05 -4.22 12.47
CA TYR A 17 2.09 -4.93 11.72
C TYR A 17 2.42 -4.26 10.40
N ILE A 18 3.63 -4.48 9.91
CA ILE A 18 4.13 -3.92 8.66
C ILE A 18 4.43 -5.05 7.68
N ARG A 19 3.90 -4.91 6.46
CA ARG A 19 4.23 -5.77 5.32
C ARG A 19 4.78 -4.93 4.17
N GLU A 20 5.77 -5.47 3.48
CA GLU A 20 6.23 -4.93 2.19
C GLU A 20 5.66 -5.77 1.04
N PHE A 21 5.04 -5.10 0.08
CA PHE A 21 4.46 -5.71 -1.12
C PHE A 21 5.37 -5.38 -2.29
N VAL A 22 5.89 -6.41 -2.94
CA VAL A 22 6.74 -6.31 -4.13
C VAL A 22 5.91 -6.70 -5.35
N PHE A 23 5.98 -5.88 -6.39
CA PHE A 23 5.19 -6.00 -7.61
C PHE A 23 6.07 -6.34 -8.82
N ASN A 24 5.43 -6.92 -9.83
CA ASN A 24 6.08 -7.21 -11.11
C ASN A 24 6.33 -5.97 -12.00
N LYS A 25 5.80 -4.81 -11.62
CA LYS A 25 5.87 -3.55 -12.37
C LYS A 25 6.15 -2.39 -11.42
N ASP A 26 6.59 -1.27 -11.98
CA ASP A 26 6.84 -0.06 -11.19
C ASP A 26 5.53 0.61 -10.79
N ILE A 27 5.52 1.21 -9.62
CA ILE A 27 4.40 2.00 -9.09
C ILE A 27 4.31 3.29 -9.89
N THR A 28 3.14 3.53 -10.49
CA THR A 28 2.86 4.73 -11.28
C THR A 28 1.94 5.70 -10.55
N TYR A 29 1.86 6.94 -11.02
CA TYR A 29 0.87 7.91 -10.54
C TYR A 29 -0.57 7.40 -10.72
N ASP A 30 -0.88 6.71 -11.82
CA ASP A 30 -2.21 6.13 -12.05
C ASP A 30 -2.56 5.07 -11.00
N PHE A 31 -1.59 4.25 -10.61
CA PHE A 31 -1.78 3.27 -9.54
C PHE A 31 -2.05 3.94 -8.19
N VAL A 32 -1.29 4.98 -7.84
CA VAL A 32 -1.51 5.75 -6.61
C VAL A 32 -2.86 6.47 -6.64
N ASN A 33 -3.24 7.06 -7.78
CA ASN A 33 -4.53 7.70 -7.99
C ASN A 33 -5.72 6.72 -7.96
N MET A 34 -5.49 5.44 -8.22
CA MET A 34 -6.50 4.40 -8.06
C MET A 34 -6.74 4.11 -6.57
N ILE A 35 -5.66 3.95 -5.79
CA ILE A 35 -5.74 3.59 -4.36
C ILE A 35 -6.26 4.76 -3.51
N LYS A 36 -5.94 6.02 -3.87
CA LYS A 36 -6.42 7.20 -3.12
C LYS A 36 -7.95 7.31 -3.06
N LYS A 37 -8.71 6.54 -3.85
CA LYS A 37 -10.17 6.54 -3.76
C LYS A 37 -10.66 6.04 -2.40
N ASP A 38 -9.83 5.26 -1.70
CA ASP A 38 -10.17 4.65 -0.41
C ASP A 38 -9.59 5.42 0.80
N GLY A 39 -8.85 6.52 0.58
CA GLY A 39 -8.16 7.22 1.67
C GLY A 39 -7.56 8.58 1.28
N GLU A 40 -6.87 9.23 2.21
CA GLU A 40 -6.26 10.54 1.97
C GLU A 40 -4.84 10.39 1.40
N LEU A 41 -4.59 10.99 0.24
CA LEU A 41 -3.27 10.97 -0.42
C LEU A 41 -2.43 12.18 -0.04
N TYR A 42 -1.23 11.90 0.47
CA TYR A 42 -0.16 12.86 0.66
C TYR A 42 0.95 12.55 -0.36
N LEU A 43 1.07 13.40 -1.39
CA LEU A 43 2.09 13.26 -2.42
C LEU A 43 3.20 14.30 -2.23
N TYR A 44 4.44 13.82 -2.27
CA TYR A 44 5.66 14.62 -2.11
C TYR A 44 6.48 14.49 -3.40
N ASP A 45 5.99 15.10 -4.47
CA ASP A 45 6.50 15.00 -5.84
C ASP A 45 7.78 15.82 -6.10
N LYS A 46 8.04 16.83 -5.27
CA LYS A 46 9.25 17.67 -5.35
C LYS A 46 10.53 16.99 -4.87
N PHE A 47 10.44 15.79 -4.29
CA PHE A 47 11.62 15.02 -3.90
C PHE A 47 12.28 14.38 -5.12
N PRO A 48 13.62 14.18 -5.12
CA PRO A 48 14.31 13.46 -6.20
C PRO A 48 13.72 12.08 -6.50
N ARG A 49 13.07 11.47 -5.49
CA ARG A 49 12.26 10.27 -5.61
C ARG A 49 10.86 10.58 -5.09
N PRO A 50 9.86 10.76 -5.98
CA PRO A 50 8.51 11.13 -5.58
C PRO A 50 7.94 10.11 -4.60
N PHE A 51 7.67 10.56 -3.39
CA PHE A 51 7.21 9.72 -2.30
C PHE A 51 5.72 9.98 -2.06
N PHE A 52 4.97 8.94 -1.69
CA PHE A 52 3.55 9.06 -1.38
C PHE A 52 3.20 8.34 -0.08
N LYS A 53 2.16 8.85 0.59
CA LYS A 53 1.45 8.17 1.67
C LYS A 53 -0.05 8.18 1.36
N ILE A 54 -0.73 7.07 1.62
CA ILE A 54 -2.20 7.01 1.60
C ILE A 54 -2.66 6.52 2.95
N ASP A 55 -3.43 7.33 3.67
CA ASP A 55 -4.04 6.96 4.94
C ASP A 55 -5.47 6.49 4.70
N ILE A 56 -5.72 5.21 4.95
CA ILE A 56 -7.05 4.61 4.89
C ILE A 56 -7.54 4.52 6.32
N ILE A 57 -8.48 5.40 6.65
CA ILE A 57 -8.99 5.64 8.01
C ILE A 57 -9.26 4.33 8.74
N GLU A 58 -8.69 4.22 9.94
CA GLU A 58 -8.79 3.08 10.87
C GLU A 58 -8.32 1.70 10.34
N LYS A 59 -7.78 1.64 9.12
CA LYS A 59 -7.35 0.38 8.50
C LYS A 59 -5.82 0.30 8.39
N CYS A 60 -5.23 1.19 7.60
CA CYS A 60 -3.79 1.12 7.33
C CYS A 60 -3.22 2.41 6.74
N LEU A 61 -1.90 2.51 6.82
CA LEU A 61 -1.10 3.53 6.16
C LEU A 61 -0.21 2.90 5.08
N ILE A 62 -0.44 3.29 3.83
CA ILE A 62 0.33 2.83 2.67
C ILE A 62 1.41 3.86 2.37
N LYS A 63 2.66 3.42 2.19
CA LYS A 63 3.81 4.29 1.86
C LYS A 63 4.61 3.70 0.71
N GLY A 64 5.00 4.53 -0.25
CA GLY A 64 5.83 4.07 -1.37
C GLY A 64 6.50 5.21 -2.12
N ILE A 65 7.27 4.84 -3.14
CA ILE A 65 7.97 5.76 -4.04
C ILE A 65 7.49 5.46 -5.46
N ILE A 66 7.11 6.50 -6.22
CA ILE A 66 6.77 6.37 -7.63
C ILE A 66 8.01 5.90 -8.39
N GLY A 67 7.84 4.93 -9.28
CA GLY A 67 8.93 4.28 -10.02
C GLY A 67 9.56 3.08 -9.29
N ASN A 68 9.26 2.85 -8.01
CA ASN A 68 9.70 1.63 -7.33
C ASN A 68 8.76 0.47 -7.59
N LYS A 69 9.26 -0.76 -7.42
CA LYS A 69 8.47 -2.01 -7.48
C LYS A 69 7.92 -2.44 -6.13
N SER A 70 8.12 -1.69 -5.05
CA SER A 70 7.61 -2.06 -3.74
C SER A 70 7.02 -0.88 -2.97
N LEU A 71 6.09 -1.22 -2.09
CA LEU A 71 5.51 -0.32 -1.11
C LEU A 71 5.38 -1.03 0.23
N LYS A 72 5.30 -0.24 1.31
CA LYS A 72 5.08 -0.74 2.67
C LYS A 72 3.70 -0.35 3.13
N ILE A 73 3.03 -1.26 3.83
CA ILE A 73 1.73 -1.01 4.45
C ILE A 73 1.87 -1.30 5.94
N HIS A 74 1.53 -0.30 6.75
CA HIS A 74 1.36 -0.43 8.18
C HIS A 74 -0.12 -0.65 8.46
N PHE A 75 -0.47 -1.85 8.91
CA PHE A 75 -1.82 -2.22 9.32
C PHE A 75 -1.97 -1.91 10.80
N TYR A 76 -2.98 -1.13 11.17
CA TYR A 76 -3.14 -0.67 12.56
C TYR A 76 -3.63 -1.77 13.51
N LYS A 77 -4.27 -2.82 12.98
CA LYS A 77 -4.75 -3.98 13.73
C LYS A 77 -4.70 -5.24 12.87
N GLN A 78 -4.47 -6.39 13.50
CA GLN A 78 -4.57 -7.69 12.85
C GLN A 78 -6.01 -7.97 12.40
N SER A 79 -6.22 -8.02 11.09
CA SER A 79 -7.53 -8.26 10.49
C SER A 79 -7.38 -8.86 9.09
N ASP A 80 -7.77 -10.12 8.93
CA ASP A 80 -7.76 -10.81 7.63
C ASP A 80 -8.65 -10.08 6.61
N ASN A 81 -9.76 -9.48 7.07
CA ASN A 81 -10.65 -8.70 6.21
C ASN A 81 -9.94 -7.47 5.65
N THR A 82 -9.25 -6.69 6.47
CA THR A 82 -8.48 -5.53 6.00
C THR A 82 -7.34 -5.98 5.08
N PHE A 83 -6.62 -7.05 5.44
CA PHE A 83 -5.53 -7.55 4.61
C PHE A 83 -6.00 -7.99 3.22
N ASN A 84 -7.08 -8.79 3.14
CA ASN A 84 -7.65 -9.27 1.89
C ASN A 84 -8.22 -8.13 1.04
N TYR A 85 -8.91 -7.18 1.66
CA TYR A 85 -9.39 -5.97 0.99
C TYR A 85 -8.24 -5.22 0.31
N ILE A 86 -7.13 -5.00 1.03
CA ILE A 86 -5.95 -4.33 0.48
C ILE A 86 -5.34 -5.14 -0.67
N ILE A 87 -5.18 -6.46 -0.54
CA ILE A 87 -4.67 -7.30 -1.63
C ILE A 87 -5.55 -7.18 -2.89
N ASN A 88 -6.87 -7.21 -2.74
CA ASN A 88 -7.80 -7.09 -3.85
C ASN A 88 -7.68 -5.74 -4.55
N LYS A 89 -7.54 -4.65 -3.78
CA LYS A 89 -7.31 -3.31 -4.33
C LYS A 89 -5.97 -3.20 -5.06
N LEU A 90 -4.88 -3.71 -4.47
CA LEU A 90 -3.55 -3.66 -5.10
C LEU A 90 -3.49 -4.48 -6.40
N THR A 91 -4.24 -5.58 -6.48
CA THR A 91 -4.25 -6.48 -7.64
C THR A 91 -5.36 -6.21 -8.66
N ARG A 92 -6.20 -5.19 -8.43
CA ARG A 92 -7.37 -4.85 -9.29
C ARG A 92 -8.40 -5.98 -9.42
N LYS A 93 -8.59 -6.80 -8.38
CA LYS A 93 -9.64 -7.85 -8.38
C LYS A 93 -11.05 -7.32 -8.12
N GLU A 94 -11.19 -6.05 -7.73
CA GLU A 94 -12.48 -5.36 -7.56
C GLU A 94 -12.70 -4.32 -8.68
N ALA A 95 -12.72 -4.80 -9.93
CA ALA A 95 -13.23 -4.04 -11.06
C ALA A 95 -14.22 -4.93 -11.81
N ASN A 96 -15.42 -5.07 -11.22
CA ASN A 96 -16.67 -5.43 -11.88
C ASN A 96 -17.82 -4.91 -11.01
#